data_AF-A0A5E6V7N1-F1
#
_entry.id   AF-A0A5E6V7N1-F1
#
_cell.length_a   1.000
_cell.length_b   1.000
_cell.length_c   1.000
_cell.angle_alpha   90.00
_cell.angle_beta   90.00
_cell.angle_gamma   90.00
#
_symmetry.space_group_name_H-M   'P 1'
#
loop_
_entity.id
_entity.type
_entity.pdbx_description
1 polymer ?
#
loop_
_entity_poly.entity_id
_entity_poly.type
_entity_poly.pdbx_seq_one_letter_code
_entity_poly.pdbx_strand_id
1 'polypeptide(L)' 'MFATKLTLIMLGALLYLVGSGCWFFWIAPGLLADGETADILYTFAGTCGWLLISFGLAVHIIKTARPTAAGGR' A
#
# COMPACT_ATOMS: atom_id res chain seq x y z
N MET A 1 5.56 -17.13 17.65
CA MET A 1 5.08 -15.77 17.32
C MET A 1 5.88 -15.04 16.24
N PHE A 2 6.75 -15.71 15.46
CA PHE A 2 7.53 -15.07 14.40
C PHE A 2 6.85 -15.15 13.02
N ALA A 3 6.27 -16.31 12.69
CA ALA A 3 5.66 -16.57 11.38
C ALA A 3 4.50 -15.61 11.04
N THR A 4 3.55 -15.40 11.96
CA THR A 4 2.38 -14.53 11.70
C THR A 4 2.77 -13.06 11.45
N LYS A 5 3.80 -12.54 12.11
CA LYS A 5 4.29 -11.18 11.86
C LYS A 5 4.97 -11.08 10.50
N LEU A 6 5.78 -12.08 10.14
CA LEU A 6 6.44 -12.16 8.85
C LEU A 6 5.41 -12.29 7.70
N THR A 7 4.37 -13.11 7.86
CA THR A 7 3.36 -13.26 6.81
C THR A 7 2.58 -11.97 6.58
N LEU A 8 2.25 -11.22 7.64
CA LEU A 8 1.57 -9.93 7.52
C LEU A 8 2.43 -8.87 6.82
N ILE A 9 3.74 -8.80 7.12
CA ILE A 9 4.63 -7.85 6.46
C ILE A 9 4.86 -8.20 4.99
N MET A 10 4.99 -9.50 4.67
CA MET A 10 5.10 -9.95 3.27
C MET A 10 3.80 -9.71 2.50
N LEU A 11 2.63 -9.95 3.12
CA LEU A 11 1.34 -9.65 2.51
C LEU A 11 1.20 -8.15 2.24
N GLY A 12 1.57 -7.30 3.19
CA GLY A 12 1.57 -5.84 3.03
C GLY A 12 2.53 -5.38 1.92
N ALA A 13 3.73 -5.97 1.84
CA ALA A 13 4.69 -5.69 0.77
C ALA A 13 4.16 -6.14 -0.61
N LEU A 14 3.52 -7.30 -0.68
CA LEU A 14 2.86 -7.80 -1.90
C LEU A 14 1.75 -6.85 -2.36
N LEU A 15 0.88 -6.42 -1.43
CA LEU A 15 -0.18 -5.44 -1.69
C LEU A 15 0.38 -4.12 -2.22
N TYR A 16 1.47 -3.62 -1.62
CA TYR A 16 2.13 -2.41 -2.09
C TYR A 16 2.74 -2.60 -3.49
N LEU A 17 3.37 -3.74 -3.77
CA LEU A 17 3.97 -4.02 -5.07
C LEU A 17 2.92 -4.15 -6.17
N VAL A 18 1.84 -4.90 -5.93
CA VAL A 18 0.72 -5.04 -6.87
C VAL A 18 0.01 -3.70 -7.07
N GLY A 19 -0.26 -2.97 -5.98
CA GLY A 19 -0.88 -1.64 -6.06
C GLY A 19 -0.03 -0.67 -6.87
N SER A 20 1.28 -0.63 -6.62
CA SER A 20 2.22 0.19 -7.39
C SER A 20 2.30 -0.25 -8.85
N GLY A 21 2.33 -1.57 -9.11
CA GLY A 21 2.33 -2.13 -10.46
C GLY A 21 1.09 -1.71 -11.24
N CYS A 22 -0.11 -1.91 -10.70
CA CYS A 22 -1.34 -1.47 -11.34
C CYS A 22 -1.38 0.05 -11.56
N TRP A 23 -0.86 0.82 -10.61
CA TRP A 23 -0.77 2.27 -10.70
C TRP A 23 0.10 2.73 -11.87
N PHE A 24 1.35 2.25 -11.92
CA PHE A 24 2.35 2.70 -12.90
C PHE A 24 2.19 2.07 -14.29
N PHE A 25 1.72 0.84 -14.40
CA PHE A 25 1.61 0.14 -15.68
C PHE A 25 0.25 0.28 -16.36
N TRP A 26 -0.81 0.57 -15.61
CA TRP A 26 -2.17 0.66 -16.17
C TRP A 26 -2.81 2.03 -15.98
N ILE A 27 -2.94 2.48 -14.73
CA ILE A 27 -3.80 3.63 -14.42
C ILE A 27 -3.16 4.95 -14.86
N ALA A 28 -1.90 5.19 -14.50
CA ALA A 28 -1.20 6.41 -14.91
C ALA A 28 -0.98 6.51 -16.43
N PRO A 29 -0.56 5.43 -17.14
CA PRO A 29 -0.48 5.47 -18.60
C PRO A 29 -1.84 5.67 -19.29
N GLY A 30 -2.90 5.02 -18.80
CA GLY A 30 -4.25 5.17 -19.35
C GLY A 30 -4.74 6.62 -19.30
N LEU A 31 -4.55 7.28 -18.15
CA LEU A 31 -4.88 8.70 -18.01
C LEU A 31 -4.09 9.59 -18.97
N LEU A 32 -2.81 9.31 -19.19
CA LEU A 32 -1.96 10.10 -20.07
C LEU A 32 -2.26 9.87 -21.56
N ALA A 33 -2.83 8.71 -21.91
CA ALA A 33 -3.11 8.33 -23.29
C ALA A 33 -4.47 8.85 -23.77
N ASP A 34 -5.55 8.51 -23.07
CA ASP A 34 -6.92 8.80 -23.50
C ASP A 34 -7.52 9.99 -22.74
N GLY A 35 -7.22 10.09 -21.44
CA GLY A 35 -7.65 11.21 -20.61
C GLY A 35 -9.17 11.29 -20.41
N GLU A 36 -9.88 10.17 -20.53
CA GLU A 36 -11.34 10.15 -20.42
C GLU A 36 -11.78 10.41 -18.97
N THR A 37 -13.03 10.86 -18.77
CA THR A 37 -13.60 11.06 -17.42
C THR A 37 -13.51 9.79 -16.58
N ALA A 38 -13.66 8.62 -17.20
CA ALA A 38 -13.46 7.33 -16.55
C ALA A 38 -12.02 7.16 -16.05
N ASP A 39 -11.02 7.50 -16.86
CA ASP A 39 -9.60 7.40 -16.48
C ASP A 39 -9.25 8.36 -15.35
N ILE A 40 -9.82 9.56 -15.34
CA ILE A 40 -9.67 10.51 -14.22
C ILE A 40 -10.21 9.89 -12.93
N LEU A 41 -11.38 9.25 -12.98
CA LEU A 41 -11.98 8.61 -11.80
C LEU A 41 -11.17 7.39 -11.34
N TYR A 42 -10.73 6.53 -12.26
CA TYR A 42 -9.86 5.39 -11.94
C TYR A 42 -8.50 5.84 -11.39
N THR A 43 -7.95 6.94 -11.91
CA THR A 43 -6.74 7.56 -11.39
C THR A 43 -6.98 8.09 -9.99
N PHE A 44 -8.03 8.86 -9.75
CA PHE A 44 -8.32 9.34 -8.40
C PHE A 44 -8.48 8.18 -7.39
N ALA A 45 -9.35 7.23 -7.70
CA ALA A 45 -9.61 6.08 -6.83
C ALA A 45 -8.37 5.21 -6.63
N GLY A 46 -7.60 4.97 -7.69
CA GLY A 46 -6.36 4.21 -7.61
C GLY A 46 -5.27 4.95 -6.82
N THR A 47 -5.19 6.29 -6.90
CA THR A 47 -4.23 7.08 -6.11
C THR A 47 -4.57 6.95 -4.63
N CYS A 48 -5.86 7.11 -4.29
CA CYS A 48 -6.35 6.96 -2.93
C CYS A 48 -6.08 5.55 -2.40
N GLY A 49 -6.38 4.51 -3.18
CA GLY A 49 -6.10 3.13 -2.82
C GLY A 49 -4.61 2.86 -2.59
N TRP A 50 -3.76 3.33 -3.50
CA TRP A 50 -2.31 3.18 -3.41
C TRP A 50 -1.73 3.90 -2.18
N LEU A 51 -2.20 5.11 -1.88
CA LEU A 51 -1.82 5.85 -0.68
C LEU A 51 -2.26 5.15 0.61
N LEU A 52 -3.49 4.61 0.65
CA LEU A 52 -3.99 3.87 1.81
C LEU A 52 -3.19 2.59 2.06
N ILE A 53 -2.83 1.85 1.00
CA ILE A 53 -1.95 0.68 1.10
C ILE A 53 -0.58 1.08 1.66
N SER A 54 0.00 2.15 1.11
CA SER A 54 1.32 2.66 1.53
C SER A 54 1.31 3.10 3.00
N PHE A 55 0.29 3.86 3.40
CA PHE A 55 0.12 4.32 4.76
C PHE A 55 -0.12 3.16 5.74
N GLY A 56 -0.99 2.23 5.38
CA GLY A 56 -1.26 1.03 6.17
C GLY A 56 0.00 0.18 6.37
N LEU A 57 0.79 -0.01 5.32
CA LEU A 57 2.07 -0.71 5.38
C LEU A 57 3.07 0.01 6.30
N ALA A 58 3.23 1.33 6.15
CA ALA A 58 4.13 2.12 7.00
C ALA A 58 3.75 2.03 8.49
N VAL A 59 2.45 2.18 8.81
CA VAL A 59 1.95 2.02 10.18
C VAL A 59 2.20 0.61 10.70
N HIS A 60 2.00 -0.43 9.88
CA HIS A 60 2.24 -1.82 10.26
C HIS A 60 3.72 -2.07 10.57
N ILE A 61 4.63 -1.56 9.74
CA ILE A 61 6.08 -1.64 9.95
C ILE A 61 6.46 -0.94 11.27
N ILE A 62 6.02 0.31 11.46
CA ILE A 62 6.33 1.08 12.67
C ILE A 62 5.81 0.36 13.91
N LYS A 63 4.57 -0.15 13.90
CA LYS A 63 4.01 -0.89 15.05
C LYS A 63 4.74 -2.20 15.31
N THR A 64 5.24 -2.86 14.27
CA THR A 64 5.97 -4.13 14.40
C THR A 64 7.40 -3.90 14.89
N ALA A 65 8.04 -2.82 14.45
CA ALA A 65 9.40 -2.44 14.83
C ALA A 65 9.49 -1.71 16.17
N ARG A 66 8.40 -1.07 16.63
CA ARG A 66 8.36 -0.44 17.95
C ARG A 66 8.63 -1.52 19.00
N PRO A 67 9.67 -1.37 19.83
CA PRO A 67 9.88 -2.27 20.96
C PRO A 67 8.59 -2.23 21.79
N THR A 68 8.03 -3.40 22.11
CA THR A 68 7.00 -3.46 23.16
C THR A 68 7.64 -2.77 24.37
N ALA A 69 7.01 -1.72 24.89
CA ALA A 69 7.55 -1.04 26.06
C ALA A 69 7.79 -2.09 27.13
N ALA A 70 9.05 -2.44 27.36
CA ALA A 70 9.47 -3.15 28.54
C ALA A 70 9.39 -2.12 29.68
N GLY A 71 8.19 -1.92 30.22
CA GLY A 71 7.94 -0.94 31.26
C GLY A 71 6.46 -0.95 31.61
N GLY A 72 6.05 -1.27 32.83
CA GLY A 72 6.80 -1.63 34.02
C GLY A 72 5.85 -2.37 34.97
N ARG A 73 6.45 -3.00 35.98
CA ARG A 73 5.72 -3.41 37.18
C ARG A 73 5.04 -2.21 37.84
#